data_AF-A0A7S2WJM4-F1
#
_entry.id   AF-A0A7S2WJM4-F1
#
_cell.length_a   1.000
_cell.length_b   1.000
_cell.length_c   1.000
_cell.angle_alpha   90.00
_cell.angle_beta   90.00
_cell.angle_gamma   90.00
#
_symmetry.space_group_name_H-M   'P 1'
#
loop_
_entity.id
_entity.type
_entity.pdbx_description
1 polymer ?
#
loop_
_entity_poly.entity_id
_entity_poly.type
_entity_poly.pdbx_seq_one_letter_code
_entity_poly.pdbx_strand_id
1 'polypeptide(L)'
;LRQDPRAVVLLLEGSKKHLRRLRPLLSKGEEQRLLFLPRMAREHLLALVATADVFLDTFPWGAGVTSLEAFASCVPVVVLPSKTSVLQLALGQYRAMDMLELTAGNVSQ
;
A
#
# COMPACT_ATOMS: atom_id res chain seq x y z
N LEU A 1 -6.38 3.82 9.78
CA LEU A 1 -6.82 5.23 9.93
C LEU A 1 -7.57 5.48 11.22
N ARG A 2 -8.53 4.64 11.63
CA ARG A 2 -9.19 4.78 12.94
C ARG A 2 -8.23 4.67 14.13
N GLN A 3 -7.31 3.70 14.05
CA GLN A 3 -6.35 3.41 15.12
C GLN A 3 -5.12 4.34 15.11
N ASP A 4 -4.90 5.10 14.04
CA ASP A 4 -3.82 6.08 13.94
C ASP A 4 -4.38 7.43 13.43
N PRO A 5 -4.63 8.39 14.34
CA PRO A 5 -5.16 9.70 14.00
C PRO A 5 -4.24 10.55 13.13
N ARG A 6 -2.93 10.27 13.12
CA ARG A 6 -1.92 11.04 12.36
C ARG A 6 -1.63 10.43 10.99
N ALA A 7 -1.96 9.16 10.80
CA ALA A 7 -1.76 8.49 9.52
C ALA A 7 -2.49 9.21 8.37
N VAL A 8 -1.78 9.37 7.27
CA VAL A 8 -2.30 9.81 5.97
C VAL A 8 -2.06 8.70 4.96
N VAL A 9 -2.96 8.56 3.98
CA VAL A 9 -2.81 7.58 2.90
C VAL A 9 -2.54 8.31 1.61
N LEU A 10 -1.39 8.03 1.01
CA LEU A 10 -1.03 8.51 -0.31
C LEU A 10 -1.56 7.55 -1.38
N LEU A 11 -2.25 8.09 -2.37
CA LEU A 11 -2.77 7.34 -3.51
C LEU A 11 -2.43 8.10 -4.79
N LEU A 12 -2.21 7.39 -5.88
CA LEU A 12 -2.12 8.05 -7.19
C LEU A 12 -3.50 8.53 -7.64
N GLU A 13 -3.55 9.62 -8.40
CA GLU A 13 -4.78 10.27 -8.86
C GLU A 13 -5.69 9.33 -9.65
N GLY A 14 -5.11 8.38 -10.39
CA GLY A 14 -5.86 7.33 -11.09
C GLY A 14 -6.76 6.49 -10.17
N SER A 15 -6.48 6.48 -8.86
CA SER A 15 -7.25 5.76 -7.84
C SER A 15 -8.47 6.54 -7.34
N LYS A 16 -8.65 7.83 -7.69
CA LYS A 16 -9.84 8.62 -7.31
C LYS A 16 -11.15 7.94 -7.74
N LYS A 17 -11.14 7.21 -8.86
CA LYS A 17 -12.29 6.41 -9.34
C LYS A 17 -12.79 5.36 -8.32
N HIS A 18 -11.94 4.95 -7.38
CA HIS A 18 -12.26 3.99 -6.34
C HIS A 18 -12.84 4.63 -5.07
N LEU A 19 -12.86 5.96 -4.95
CA LEU A 19 -13.38 6.65 -3.76
C LEU A 19 -14.80 6.22 -3.39
N ARG A 20 -15.67 5.99 -4.38
CA ARG A 20 -17.03 5.48 -4.13
C ARG A 20 -17.04 4.16 -3.35
N ARG A 21 -16.04 3.30 -3.58
CA ARG A 21 -15.89 2.00 -2.88
C ARG A 21 -15.17 2.15 -1.54
N LEU A 22 -14.31 3.15 -1.39
CA LEU A 22 -13.58 3.41 -0.15
C LEU A 22 -14.42 4.13 0.90
N ARG A 23 -15.28 5.07 0.50
CA ARG A 23 -16.10 5.89 1.41
C ARG A 23 -16.85 5.10 2.49
N PRO A 24 -17.51 3.96 2.21
CA PRO A 24 -18.21 3.20 3.24
C PRO A 24 -17.28 2.61 4.32
N LEU A 25 -15.98 2.47 4.03
CA LEU A 25 -14.99 1.96 4.98
C LEU A 25 -14.45 3.04 5.92
N LEU A 26 -14.59 4.30 5.51
CA LEU A 26 -14.04 5.46 6.21
C LEU A 26 -15.03 6.01 7.25
N SER A 27 -14.51 6.37 8.40
CA SER A 27 -15.22 7.16 9.41
C SER A 27 -15.25 8.65 9.02
N LYS A 28 -16.11 9.42 9.69
CA LYS A 28 -16.28 10.86 9.44
C LYS A 28 -14.93 11.59 9.53
N GLY A 29 -14.58 12.34 8.49
CA GLY A 29 -13.34 13.12 8.41
C GLY A 29 -12.12 12.34 7.90
N GLU A 30 -12.15 11.01 7.81
CA GLU A 30 -10.99 10.24 7.33
C GLU A 30 -10.71 10.42 5.83
N GLU A 31 -11.72 10.77 5.02
CA GLU A 31 -11.54 11.05 3.60
C GLU A 31 -10.56 12.20 3.35
N GLN A 32 -10.47 13.19 4.26
CA GLN A 32 -9.51 14.29 4.16
C GLN A 32 -8.05 13.86 4.33
N ARG A 33 -7.83 12.65 4.87
CA ARG A 33 -6.50 12.05 5.04
C ARG A 33 -6.09 11.16 3.86
N LEU A 34 -6.92 11.07 2.82
CA LEU A 34 -6.58 10.44 1.55
C LEU A 34 -6.02 11.50 0.59
N LEU A 35 -4.71 11.49 0.38
CA LEU A 35 -4.04 12.43 -0.53
C LEU A 35 -3.87 11.78 -1.90
N PHE A 36 -4.43 12.41 -2.92
CA PHE A 36 -4.34 11.93 -4.30
C PHE A 36 -3.31 12.72 -5.09
N LEU A 37 -2.22 12.08 -5.47
CA LEU A 37 -1.08 12.71 -6.12
C LEU A 37 -1.16 12.56 -7.64
N PRO A 38 -0.82 13.59 -8.42
CA PRO A 38 -0.84 13.52 -9.87
C PRO A 38 0.20 12.51 -10.37
N ARG A 39 0.10 12.14 -11.65
CA ARG A 39 1.19 11.38 -12.29
C ARG A 39 2.46 12.22 -12.27
N MET A 40 3.59 11.57 -12.02
CA MET A 40 4.89 12.19 -11.94
C MET A 40 5.94 11.29 -12.60
N ALA A 41 7.13 11.85 -12.85
CA ALA A 41 8.28 11.08 -13.29
C ALA A 41 8.65 10.01 -12.26
N ARG A 42 9.27 8.92 -12.72
CA ARG A 42 9.57 7.76 -11.87
C ARG A 42 10.47 8.12 -10.69
N GLU A 43 11.43 9.01 -10.91
CA GLU A 43 12.37 9.49 -9.91
C GLU A 43 11.66 10.20 -8.76
N HIS A 44 10.66 11.02 -9.07
CA HIS A 44 9.83 11.69 -8.06
C HIS A 44 8.95 10.70 -7.30
N LEU A 45 8.43 9.67 -7.99
CA LEU A 45 7.67 8.61 -7.33
C LEU A 45 8.55 7.83 -6.34
N LEU A 46 9.78 7.48 -6.73
CA LEU A 46 10.72 6.79 -5.83
C LEU A 46 11.10 7.67 -4.63
N ALA A 47 11.39 8.95 -4.85
CA ALA A 47 11.67 9.89 -3.78
C ALA A 47 10.49 10.00 -2.79
N LEU A 48 9.26 10.00 -3.31
CA LEU A 48 8.06 9.99 -2.48
C LEU A 48 7.93 8.67 -1.71
N VAL A 49 8.10 7.53 -2.36
CA VAL A 49 8.03 6.22 -1.70
C VAL A 49 9.03 6.17 -0.55
N ALA A 50 10.26 6.66 -0.74
CA ALA A 50 11.29 6.72 0.31
C ALA A 50 10.91 7.56 1.54
N THR A 51 9.88 8.42 1.45
CA THR A 51 9.34 9.17 2.60
C THR A 51 8.22 8.44 3.35
N ALA A 52 7.73 7.32 2.83
CA ALA A 52 6.62 6.58 3.42
C ALA A 52 7.10 5.71 4.58
N ASP A 53 6.32 5.70 5.67
CA ASP A 53 6.58 4.80 6.80
C ASP A 53 6.30 3.33 6.44
N VAL A 54 5.31 3.10 5.56
CA VAL A 54 4.86 1.76 5.16
C VAL A 54 4.17 1.79 3.80
N PHE A 55 4.37 0.74 3.02
CA PHE A 55 3.62 0.47 1.79
C PHE A 55 2.58 -0.63 2.04
N LEU A 56 1.32 -0.38 1.73
CA LEU A 56 0.26 -1.37 1.86
C LEU A 56 0.01 -2.05 0.52
N ASP A 57 0.27 -3.36 0.44
CA ASP A 57 0.01 -4.12 -0.77
C ASP A 57 -1.51 -4.28 -1.02
N THR A 58 -1.90 -4.18 -2.28
CA THR A 58 -3.32 -4.28 -2.67
C THR A 58 -3.72 -5.73 -2.94
N PHE A 59 -5.02 -6.00 -2.89
CA PHE A 59 -5.58 -7.29 -3.28
C PHE A 59 -6.92 -7.07 -4.01
N PRO A 60 -7.36 -7.98 -4.90
CA PRO A 60 -6.77 -9.29 -5.20
C PRO A 60 -5.49 -9.27 -6.08
N TRP A 61 -5.17 -8.12 -6.69
CA TRP A 61 -3.93 -7.90 -7.43
C TRP A 61 -2.93 -7.15 -6.55
N GLY A 62 -1.84 -7.82 -6.20
CA GLY A 62 -0.73 -7.24 -5.46
C GLY A 62 0.27 -6.51 -6.35
N ALA A 63 1.13 -5.73 -5.71
CA ALA A 63 2.26 -5.06 -6.29
C ALA A 63 3.31 -6.06 -6.77
N GLY A 64 3.97 -5.72 -7.88
CA GLY A 64 5.08 -6.49 -8.46
C GLY A 64 6.34 -5.65 -8.55
N VAL A 65 6.39 -4.74 -9.52
CA VAL A 65 7.51 -3.77 -9.64
C VAL A 65 7.47 -2.76 -8.49
N THR A 66 6.28 -2.26 -8.14
CA THR A 66 6.15 -1.22 -7.11
C THR A 66 6.57 -1.71 -5.71
N SER A 67 6.40 -3.00 -5.40
CA SER A 67 6.93 -3.56 -4.14
C SER A 67 8.45 -3.64 -4.16
N LEU A 68 9.09 -3.95 -5.29
CA LEU A 68 10.55 -3.87 -5.44
C LEU A 68 11.06 -2.44 -5.26
N GLU A 69 10.31 -1.44 -5.75
CA GLU A 69 10.63 -0.03 -5.57
C GLU A 69 10.54 0.41 -4.11
N ALA A 70 9.53 -0.09 -3.37
CA ALA A 70 9.43 0.11 -1.93
C ALA A 70 10.60 -0.55 -1.19
N PHE A 71 10.93 -1.80 -1.50
CA PHE A 71 12.09 -2.50 -0.90
C PHE A 71 13.40 -1.78 -1.18
N ALA A 72 13.64 -1.35 -2.43
CA ALA A 72 14.82 -0.58 -2.80
C ALA A 72 14.91 0.77 -2.06
N SER A 73 13.77 1.30 -1.63
CA SER A 73 13.67 2.53 -0.84
C SER A 73 13.67 2.26 0.68
N CYS A 74 13.96 1.03 1.10
CA CYS A 74 13.92 0.60 2.51
C CYS A 74 12.55 0.78 3.19
N VAL A 75 11.46 0.74 2.43
CA VAL A 75 10.09 0.87 2.93
C VAL A 75 9.48 -0.52 3.12
N PRO A 76 8.96 -0.84 4.31
CA PRO A 76 8.31 -2.11 4.56
C PRO A 76 7.00 -2.23 3.76
N VAL A 77 6.80 -3.38 3.11
CA VAL A 77 5.57 -3.71 2.36
C VAL A 77 4.71 -4.64 3.21
N VAL A 78 3.51 -4.24 3.60
CA VAL A 78 2.59 -5.13 4.31
C VAL A 78 1.76 -5.91 3.30
N VAL A 79 1.85 -7.24 3.35
CA VAL A 79 1.17 -8.13 2.40
C VAL A 79 0.11 -8.94 3.13
N LEU A 80 -1.05 -9.18 2.49
CA LEU A 80 -2.09 -10.07 2.99
C LEU A 80 -2.32 -11.26 2.04
N PRO A 81 -1.52 -12.34 2.14
CA PRO A 81 -1.53 -13.45 1.18
C PRO A 81 -2.90 -14.08 0.97
N SER A 82 -3.68 -14.22 2.04
CA SER A 82 -4.99 -14.89 2.01
C SER A 82 -6.03 -14.19 1.14
N LYS A 83 -5.81 -12.92 0.76
CA LYS A 83 -6.73 -12.14 -0.08
C LYS A 83 -6.23 -11.95 -1.51
N THR A 84 -4.99 -12.32 -1.80
CA THR A 84 -4.39 -12.22 -3.13
C THR A 84 -4.72 -13.48 -3.94
N SER A 85 -5.46 -13.33 -5.04
CA SER A 85 -6.02 -14.45 -5.81
C SER A 85 -5.31 -14.72 -7.14
N VAL A 86 -4.15 -14.10 -7.37
CA VAL A 86 -3.39 -14.20 -8.63
C VAL A 86 -1.96 -14.65 -8.32
N LEU A 87 -0.97 -13.80 -8.57
CA LEU A 87 0.42 -14.03 -8.20
C LEU A 87 0.69 -13.25 -6.91
N GLN A 88 1.11 -13.97 -5.87
CA GLN A 88 1.53 -13.37 -4.60
C GLN A 88 2.96 -12.83 -4.73
N LEU A 89 3.17 -11.87 -5.64
CA LEU A 89 4.51 -11.39 -6.01
C LEU A 89 5.26 -10.83 -4.82
N ALA A 90 4.65 -9.94 -4.04
CA ALA A 90 5.25 -9.38 -2.83
C ALA A 90 5.59 -10.46 -1.78
N LEU A 91 4.74 -11.50 -1.62
CA LEU A 91 5.07 -12.64 -0.77
C LEU A 91 6.26 -13.45 -1.32
N GLY A 92 6.30 -13.69 -2.64
CA GLY A 92 7.40 -14.38 -3.29
C GLY A 92 8.73 -13.63 -3.13
N GLN A 93 8.70 -12.30 -3.24
CA GLN A 93 9.84 -11.43 -2.97
C GLN A 93 10.30 -11.56 -1.52
N TYR A 94 9.39 -11.51 -0.55
CA TYR A 94 9.72 -11.72 0.86
C TYR A 94 10.30 -13.10 1.16
N ARG A 95 9.77 -14.16 0.54
CA ARG A 95 10.35 -15.52 0.64
C ARG A 95 11.78 -15.57 0.12
N ALA A 96 12.07 -14.85 -0.96
CA ALA A 96 13.42 -14.78 -1.53
C ALA A 96 14.40 -13.99 -0.64
N MET A 97 13.89 -13.04 0.15
CA MET A 97 14.66 -12.24 1.12
C MET A 97 14.74 -12.88 2.52
N ASP A 98 14.05 -14.00 2.75
CA ASP A 98 13.88 -14.64 4.07
C ASP A 98 13.28 -13.70 5.14
N MET A 99 12.29 -12.89 4.75
CA MET A 99 11.64 -11.88 5.60
C MET A 99 10.12 -12.01 5.57
N LEU A 100 9.54 -12.88 6.40
CA LEU A 100 8.11 -13.18 6.38
C LEU A 100 7.29 -12.47 7.47
N GLU A 101 7.94 -11.72 8.34
CA GLU A 101 7.34 -11.01 9.47
C GLU A 101 6.36 -9.90 9.06
N LEU A 102 6.49 -9.39 7.84
CA LEU A 102 5.59 -8.38 7.25
C LEU A 102 4.41 -8.98 6.47
N THR A 103 4.13 -10.27 6.68
CA THR A 103 2.97 -10.96 6.11
C THR A 103 1.82 -11.02 7.14
N ALA A 104 0.70 -10.38 6.81
CA ALA A 104 -0.47 -10.37 7.66
C ALA A 104 -1.28 -11.67 7.51
N GLY A 105 -1.78 -12.20 8.62
CA GLY A 105 -2.66 -13.37 8.63
C GLY A 105 -4.14 -13.03 8.40
N ASN A 106 -4.57 -11.80 8.68
CA ASN A 106 -5.95 -11.36 8.55
C ASN A 106 -6.07 -9.82 8.46
N VAL A 107 -7.27 -9.33 8.16
CA VAL A 107 -7.66 -7.93 8.37
C VAL A 107 -8.44 -7.86 9.67
N SER A 108 -7.76 -7.72 10.80
CA SER A 108 -8.42 -7.42 12.07
C SER A 108 -8.93 -5.98 12.05
N GLN A 109 -10.23 -5.79 12.32
CA GLN A 109 -10.90 -4.49 12.35
C GLN A 109 -10.57 -3.70 13.61
#